data_AF-A0A4Q3BDP3-F1
#
_entry.id   AF-A0A4Q3BDP3-F1
#
_cell.length_a   1.000
_cell.length_b   1.000
_cell.length_c   1.000
_cell.angle_alpha   90.00
_cell.angle_beta   90.00
_cell.angle_gamma   90.00
#
_symmetry.space_group_name_H-M   'P 1'
#
loop_
_entity.id
_entity.type
_entity.pdbx_description
1 polymer ?
#
loop_
_entity_poly.entity_id
_entity_poly.type
_entity_poly.pdbx_seq_one_letter_code
_entity_poly.pdbx_strand_id
1 'polypeptide(L)' 'MKTSTKTLIGVAALAAVGLAIYAMSKEKKKQSKKRLAHVADEGYETAHDVLYPNKYKPSKLQYGPILPE' A
#
# COMPACT_ATOMS: atom_id res chain seq x y z
N MET A 1 13.75 -14.70 -41.41
CA MET A 1 14.23 -13.94 -40.22
C MET A 1 13.53 -12.60 -40.00
N LYS A 2 13.12 -11.83 -41.04
CA LYS A 2 12.47 -10.51 -40.89
C LYS A 2 11.08 -10.54 -40.20
N THR A 3 10.37 -11.65 -40.27
CA THR A 3 9.05 -11.84 -39.66
C THR A 3 9.15 -12.04 -38.14
N SER A 4 10.15 -12.79 -37.67
CA SER A 4 10.41 -13.01 -36.25
C SER A 4 10.80 -11.73 -35.50
N THR A 5 11.48 -10.79 -36.18
CA THR A 5 11.84 -9.51 -35.56
C THR A 5 10.60 -8.64 -35.33
N LYS A 6 9.66 -8.63 -36.29
CA LYS A 6 8.41 -7.88 -36.16
C LYS A 6 7.52 -8.43 -35.05
N THR A 7 7.43 -9.75 -34.92
CA THR A 7 6.68 -10.38 -33.82
C THR A 7 7.33 -10.11 -32.46
N LEU A 8 8.66 -10.18 -32.37
CA LEU A 8 9.39 -9.88 -31.14
C LEU A 8 9.18 -8.43 -30.69
N ILE A 9 9.23 -7.47 -31.62
CA ILE A 9 8.96 -6.05 -31.35
C ILE A 9 7.51 -5.86 -30.87
N GLY A 10 6.54 -6.52 -31.52
CA GLY A 10 5.13 -6.45 -31.11
C GLY A 10 4.90 -6.97 -29.69
N VAL A 11 5.51 -8.10 -29.34
CA VAL A 11 5.42 -8.69 -27.98
C VAL A 11 6.11 -7.78 -26.96
N ALA A 12 7.28 -7.24 -27.28
CA ALA A 12 8.01 -6.33 -26.40
C ALA A 12 7.22 -5.04 -26.11
N ALA A 13 6.54 -4.48 -27.13
CA ALA A 13 5.71 -3.30 -26.96
C ALA A 13 4.52 -3.55 -26.02
N LEU A 14 3.83 -4.69 -26.16
CA LEU A 14 2.73 -5.07 -25.28
C LEU A 14 3.20 -5.27 -23.83
N ALA A 15 4.34 -5.94 -23.65
CA ALA A 15 4.94 -6.13 -22.32
C ALA A 15 5.31 -4.79 -21.66
N ALA A 16 5.89 -3.86 -22.41
CA ALA A 16 6.26 -2.53 -21.91
C ALA A 16 5.03 -1.72 -21.46
N VAL A 17 3.94 -1.74 -22.24
CA VAL A 17 2.68 -1.08 -21.89
C VAL A 17 2.07 -1.71 -20.63
N GLY A 18 2.05 -3.03 -20.54
CA GLY A 18 1.56 -3.75 -19.36
C GLY A 18 2.35 -3.40 -18.09
N LEU A 19 3.67 -3.33 -18.19
CA LEU A 19 4.55 -2.93 -17.08
C LEU A 19 4.34 -1.48 -16.67
N ALA A 20 4.18 -0.56 -17.63
CA ALA A 20 3.91 0.84 -17.34
C ALA A 20 2.60 1.02 -16.56
N ILE A 21 1.52 0.38 -17.02
CA ILE A 21 0.22 0.40 -16.34
C ILE A 21 0.33 -0.21 -14.93
N TYR A 22 1.02 -1.35 -14.79
CA TYR A 22 1.22 -1.99 -13.51
C TYR A 22 1.95 -1.08 -12.52
N ALA A 23 3.06 -0.47 -12.94
CA ALA A 23 3.84 0.44 -12.12
C ALA A 23 3.00 1.63 -11.63
N MET A 24 2.27 2.29 -12.54
CA MET A 24 1.36 3.39 -12.20
C MET A 24 0.24 2.95 -11.24
N SER A 25 -0.30 1.75 -11.42
CA SER A 25 -1.36 1.23 -10.55
C SER A 25 -0.87 0.90 -9.14
N LYS A 26 0.39 0.46 -9.00
CA LYS A 26 1.01 0.10 -7.73
C LYS A 26 1.16 1.30 -6.82
N GLU A 27 1.56 2.44 -7.38
CA GLU A 27 1.69 3.71 -6.63
C GLU A 27 0.33 4.19 -6.11
N LYS A 28 -0.69 4.17 -6.96
CA LYS A 28 -2.07 4.53 -6.58
C LYS A 28 -2.60 3.63 -5.47
N LYS A 29 -2.36 2.31 -5.56
CA LYS A 29 -2.76 1.36 -4.51
C LYS A 29 -2.05 1.63 -3.17
N LYS A 30 -0.78 2.01 -3.19
CA LYS A 30 -0.02 2.32 -1.95
C LYS A 30 -0.58 3.56 -1.24
N GLN A 31 -0.92 4.61 -1.98
CA GLN A 31 -1.53 5.80 -1.40
C GLN A 31 -2.95 5.53 -0.87
N SER A 32 -3.76 4.79 -1.64
CA SER A 32 -5.12 4.41 -1.22
C SER A 32 -5.09 3.57 0.06
N LYS A 33 -4.16 2.61 0.18
CA LYS A 33 -3.98 1.82 1.42
C LYS A 33 -3.63 2.67 2.63
N LYS A 34 -2.76 3.67 2.49
CA LYS A 34 -2.42 4.58 3.59
C LYS A 34 -3.64 5.36 4.05
N ARG A 35 -4.42 5.89 3.12
CA ARG A 35 -5.64 6.64 3.45
C ARG A 35 -6.70 5.75 4.08
N LEU A 36 -6.87 4.54 3.57
CA LEU A 36 -7.81 3.57 4.12
C LEU A 36 -7.42 3.13 5.53
N ALA A 37 -6.13 2.91 5.78
CA ALA A 37 -5.62 2.62 7.12
C ALA A 37 -5.86 3.79 8.08
N HIS A 38 -5.61 5.03 7.64
CA HIS A 38 -5.88 6.21 8.45
C HIS A 38 -7.35 6.33 8.85
N VAL A 39 -8.27 6.21 7.88
CA VAL A 39 -9.73 6.26 8.13
C VAL A 39 -10.19 5.10 9.02
N ALA A 40 -9.59 3.91 8.87
CA ALA A 40 -9.89 2.78 9.75
C ALA A 40 -9.43 3.04 11.19
N ASP A 41 -8.32 3.76 11.37
CA ASP A 41 -7.74 4.10 12.67
C ASP A 41 -8.40 5.33 13.33
N GLU A 42 -9.01 6.24 12.56
CA GLU A 42 -9.72 7.45 13.07
C GLU A 42 -10.85 7.11 14.06
N GLY A 43 -11.51 5.95 13.91
CA GLY A 43 -12.54 5.50 14.84
C GLY A 43 -12.02 4.91 16.16
N TYR A 44 -10.70 4.76 16.29
CA TYR A 44 -10.01 4.18 17.45
C TYR A 44 -9.14 5.19 18.20
N GLU A 45 -9.30 6.49 17.95
CA GLU A 45 -8.62 7.50 18.75
C GLU A 45 -8.97 7.31 20.23
N THR A 46 -7.97 6.93 21.02
CA THR A 46 -8.17 6.69 22.44
C THR A 46 -8.07 8.01 23.20
N ALA A 47 -8.65 8.10 24.40
CA ALA A 47 -8.50 9.29 25.26
C ALA A 47 -7.02 9.65 25.50
N HIS A 48 -6.12 8.67 25.42
CA HIS A 48 -4.68 8.88 25.54
C HIS A 48 -4.10 9.64 24.33
N ASP A 49 -4.57 9.35 23.11
CA ASP A 49 -4.12 10.02 21.89
C ASP A 49 -4.55 11.50 21.86
N VAL A 50 -5.74 11.80 22.41
CA VAL A 50 -6.28 13.18 22.52
C VAL A 50 -5.56 13.98 23.61
N LEU A 51 -5.31 13.37 24.77
CA LEU A 51 -4.68 14.05 25.92
C LEU A 51 -3.16 14.22 25.76
N TYR A 52 -2.50 13.39 24.94
CA TYR A 52 -1.05 13.39 24.77
C TYR A 52 -0.61 13.24 23.29
N PRO A 53 -0.91 14.22 22.42
CA PRO A 53 -0.74 14.10 20.96
C PRO A 53 0.73 14.01 20.49
N ASN A 54 1.70 14.29 21.36
CA ASN A 54 3.11 14.46 20.99
C ASN A 54 4.04 13.40 21.61
N LYS A 55 3.50 12.25 22.06
CA LYS A 55 4.31 11.19 22.69
C LYS A 55 4.66 10.07 21.72
N TYR A 56 5.93 9.70 21.74
CA TYR A 56 6.55 8.59 21.00
C TYR A 56 5.77 7.30 21.27
N LYS A 57 5.20 6.66 20.24
CA LYS A 57 4.56 5.34 20.36
C LYS A 57 5.62 4.28 20.67
N PRO A 58 5.70 3.71 21.89
CA PRO A 58 6.64 2.62 22.15
C PRO A 58 6.15 1.37 21.42
N SER A 59 7.04 0.70 20.68
CA SER A 59 6.69 -0.40 19.76
C SER A 59 6.14 -1.67 20.42
N LYS A 60 5.93 -1.67 21.74
CA LYS A 60 5.61 -2.84 22.56
C LYS A 60 4.37 -2.69 23.45
N LEU A 61 3.67 -1.57 23.39
CA LEU A 61 2.39 -1.45 24.08
C LEU A 61 1.28 -1.94 23.15
N GLN A 62 0.85 -3.18 23.37
CA GLN A 62 -0.34 -3.73 22.73
C GLN A 62 -1.56 -3.18 23.47
N TYR A 63 -2.35 -2.38 22.77
CA TYR A 63 -3.68 -1.98 23.22
C TYR A 63 -4.70 -2.82 22.45
N GLY A 64 -5.46 -3.66 23.16
CA GLY A 64 -6.47 -4.55 22.59
C GLY A 64 -6.75 -5.76 23.49
N PRO A 65 -7.88 -6.47 23.27
CA PRO A 65 -8.18 -7.68 24.01
C PRO A 65 -7.15 -8.77 23.68
N ILE A 66 -6.41 -9.20 24.70
CA ILE A 66 -5.46 -10.30 24.62
C ILE A 66 -6.30 -11.58 24.60
N LEU A 67 -6.25 -12.34 23.52
CA LEU A 67 -6.85 -13.67 23.48
C LEU A 67 -5.96 -14.61 24.30
N PRO A 68 -6.47 -15.22 25.38
CA PRO A 68 -5.72 -16.22 26.12
C PRO A 68 -5.55 -17.48 25.27
N GLU A 69 -4.40 -18.15 25.45
CA GLU A 69 -4.13 -19.48 24.91
C GLU A 69 -5.01 -20.56 25.55
#